data_AF-A0A816HID7-F1
#
_entry.id   AF-A0A816HID7-F1
#
_cell.length_a   1.000
_cell.length_b   1.000
_cell.length_c   1.000
_cell.angle_alpha   90.00
_cell.angle_beta   90.00
_cell.angle_gamma   90.00
#
_symmetry.space_group_name_H-M   'P 1'
#
loop_
_entity.id
_entity.type
_entity.pdbx_description
1 polymer ?
#
loop_
_entity_poly.entity_id
_entity_poly.type
_entity_poly.pdbx_seq_one_letter_code
_entity_poly.pdbx_strand_id
1 'polypeptide(L)'
;MPSNPVDQYTKLLSREQQENDKYVVIDSKWFEHWKRYVGIDSPPEKNAPPGPINFTNLIDPQTTDHPDGVQLRPDAVEGNDYTFIPYELYQELVHQYTKIGTEIVRKVIPSGDFQTVIEAYLIPLRIRKTRQSTTTTKQIYRSRRTKLEDLKNDICRILNITSDSNNRLYTSTDEYGDNWEPIDMRANSVLADVELPKNAILTYEPLALSRNNISPVPAGTFYTPGLCGLSNLGNTCFMNSALQCISNVPALTQYFLSRDYVNHINRDNPLGMKGDVAQAYGDLIMNMWSGKINYYAPKALKQNVARYAPQFSGYS
;
A
#
# COMPACT_ATOMS: atom_id res chain seq x y z
N MET A 1 -8.41 43.02 -11.27
CA MET A 1 -9.75 42.68 -10.76
C MET A 1 -9.60 41.37 -10.03
N PRO A 2 -9.92 41.24 -8.74
CA PRO A 2 -10.02 39.91 -8.13
C PRO A 2 -11.01 39.10 -8.98
N SER A 3 -10.62 37.87 -9.32
CA SER A 3 -11.42 36.96 -10.12
C SER A 3 -12.71 36.64 -9.34
N ASN A 4 -13.85 36.54 -10.04
CA ASN A 4 -15.11 36.17 -9.40
C ASN A 4 -15.04 34.66 -9.09
N PRO A 5 -15.18 34.23 -7.81
CA PRO A 5 -15.08 32.81 -7.45
C PRO A 5 -16.04 31.90 -8.23
N VAL A 6 -17.19 32.43 -8.69
CA VAL A 6 -18.16 31.70 -9.53
C VAL A 6 -17.59 31.42 -10.92
N ASP A 7 -16.97 32.42 -11.54
CA ASP A 7 -16.35 32.29 -12.86
C ASP A 7 -15.17 31.31 -12.78
N GLN A 8 -14.40 31.39 -11.70
CA GLN A 8 -13.29 30.47 -11.44
C GLN A 8 -13.78 29.03 -11.22
N TYR A 9 -14.81 28.83 -10.40
CA TYR A 9 -15.42 27.52 -10.18
C TYR A 9 -15.93 26.90 -11.49
N THR A 10 -16.65 27.67 -12.30
CA THR A 10 -17.17 27.22 -13.60
C THR A 10 -16.04 26.82 -14.54
N LYS A 11 -14.97 27.63 -14.61
CA LYS A 11 -13.77 27.32 -15.39
C LYS A 11 -13.11 26.01 -14.92
N LEU A 12 -13.00 25.83 -13.60
CA LEU A 12 -12.32 24.68 -13.02
C LEU A 12 -13.13 23.37 -13.12
N LEU A 13 -14.47 23.43 -13.15
CA LEU A 13 -15.32 22.25 -13.38
C LEU A 13 -15.05 21.59 -14.74
N SER A 14 -14.71 22.40 -15.74
CA SER A 14 -14.43 21.91 -17.10
C SER A 14 -13.00 21.39 -17.31
N ARG A 15 -12.13 21.55 -16.31
CA ARG A 15 -10.72 21.17 -16.39
C ARG A 15 -10.55 19.69 -16.05
N GLU A 16 -9.85 18.98 -16.91
CA GLU A 16 -9.43 17.60 -16.63
C GLU A 16 -8.37 17.56 -15.52
N GLN A 17 -8.49 16.59 -14.61
CA GLN A 17 -7.58 16.41 -13.48
C GLN A 17 -6.23 15.88 -13.95
N GLN A 18 -5.16 16.60 -13.63
CA GLN A 18 -3.79 16.21 -13.98
C GLN A 18 -3.02 15.69 -12.76
N GLU A 19 -2.05 14.81 -12.98
CA GLU A 19 -1.18 14.32 -11.91
C GLU A 19 -0.51 15.48 -11.17
N ASN A 20 -0.48 15.40 -9.84
CA ASN A 20 -0.01 16.44 -8.92
C ASN A 20 -0.90 17.68 -8.76
N ASP A 21 -2.05 17.75 -9.44
CA ASP A 21 -3.06 18.77 -9.14
C ASP A 21 -3.45 18.71 -7.66
N LYS A 22 -3.59 19.89 -7.05
CA LYS A 22 -3.90 20.01 -5.62
C LYS A 22 -5.38 20.26 -5.41
N TYR A 23 -5.95 19.56 -4.45
CA TYR A 23 -7.32 19.71 -4.00
C TYR A 23 -7.35 19.89 -2.48
N VAL A 24 -8.35 20.59 -1.99
CA VAL A 24 -8.62 20.76 -0.56
C VAL A 24 -9.86 19.97 -0.20
N VAL A 25 -9.76 19.19 0.87
CA VAL A 25 -10.89 18.50 1.49
C VAL A 25 -11.67 19.51 2.31
N ILE A 26 -12.93 19.77 1.96
CA ILE A 26 -13.79 20.76 2.60
C ILE A 26 -15.11 20.14 3.05
N ASP A 27 -15.72 20.69 4.09
CA ASP A 27 -17.03 20.24 4.58
C ASP A 27 -18.10 20.38 3.48
N SER A 28 -18.77 19.28 3.16
CA SER A 28 -19.76 19.24 2.08
C SER A 28 -20.90 20.22 2.32
N LYS A 29 -21.36 20.38 3.56
CA LYS A 29 -22.50 21.25 3.89
C LYS A 29 -22.12 22.71 3.72
N TRP A 30 -20.90 23.08 4.14
CA TRP A 30 -20.37 24.41 3.91
C TRP A 30 -20.30 24.73 2.41
N PHE A 31 -19.78 23.80 1.59
CA PHE A 31 -19.64 24.01 0.16
C PHE A 31 -20.98 24.08 -0.57
N GLU A 32 -21.94 23.22 -0.23
CA GLU A 32 -23.30 23.28 -0.77
C GLU A 32 -24.03 24.58 -0.37
N HIS A 33 -23.81 25.07 0.85
CA HIS A 33 -24.34 26.36 1.28
C HIS A 33 -23.72 27.51 0.49
N TRP A 34 -22.40 27.49 0.28
CA TRP A 34 -21.72 28.48 -0.55
C TRP A 34 -22.31 28.52 -1.98
N LYS A 35 -22.49 27.36 -2.63
CA LYS A 35 -23.09 27.30 -3.99
C LYS A 35 -24.46 27.97 -4.05
N ARG A 36 -25.35 27.67 -3.09
CA ARG A 36 -26.69 28.31 -3.01
C ARG A 36 -26.62 29.82 -2.77
N TYR A 37 -25.68 30.26 -1.94
CA TYR A 37 -25.49 31.67 -1.63
C TYR A 37 -25.05 32.49 -2.85
N VAL A 38 -24.13 31.95 -3.66
CA VAL A 38 -23.64 32.63 -4.87
C VAL A 38 -24.49 32.35 -6.13
N GLY A 39 -25.49 31.50 -6.03
CA GLY A 39 -26.41 31.19 -7.14
C GLY A 39 -25.85 30.21 -8.17
N ILE A 40 -24.98 29.29 -7.74
CA ILE A 40 -24.55 28.15 -8.55
C ILE A 40 -25.64 27.08 -8.51
N ASP A 41 -26.01 26.53 -9.67
CA ASP A 41 -27.03 25.49 -9.89
C ASP A 41 -28.48 25.85 -9.48
N SER A 42 -28.71 27.02 -8.89
CA SER A 42 -30.02 27.54 -8.47
C SER A 42 -29.98 29.06 -8.30
N PRO A 43 -31.12 29.78 -8.36
CA PRO A 43 -31.15 31.20 -8.06
C PRO A 43 -30.57 31.49 -6.67
N PRO A 44 -29.78 32.57 -6.50
CA PRO A 44 -29.15 32.86 -5.22
C PRO A 44 -30.19 33.04 -4.12
N GLU A 45 -30.04 32.26 -3.04
CA GLU A 45 -30.89 32.38 -1.87
C GLU A 45 -30.48 33.62 -1.06
N LYS A 46 -31.43 34.40 -0.54
CA LYS A 46 -31.17 35.54 0.36
C LYS A 46 -30.72 35.11 1.78
N ASN A 47 -30.06 33.96 1.87
CA ASN A 47 -29.55 33.42 3.11
C ASN A 47 -28.25 34.12 3.52
N ALA A 48 -27.89 34.02 4.80
CA ALA A 48 -26.63 34.53 5.28
C ALA A 48 -25.45 33.83 4.57
N PRO A 49 -24.29 34.50 4.40
CA PRO A 49 -23.11 33.84 3.86
C PRO A 49 -22.71 32.63 4.72
N PRO A 50 -22.02 31.63 4.14
CA PRO A 50 -21.71 30.36 4.81
C PRO A 50 -20.77 30.48 6.03
N GLY A 51 -20.18 31.65 6.27
CA GLY A 51 -19.20 31.87 7.33
C GLY A 51 -17.84 31.23 7.02
N PRO A 52 -16.93 31.13 8.02
CA PRO A 52 -15.60 30.59 7.82
C PRO A 52 -15.57 29.12 7.39
N ILE A 53 -14.59 28.77 6.54
CA ILE A 53 -14.32 27.39 6.16
C ILE A 53 -13.75 26.65 7.36
N ASN A 54 -14.50 25.71 7.93
CA ASN A 54 -14.09 25.01 9.14
C ASN A 54 -13.60 23.57 8.85
N PHE A 55 -12.33 23.30 9.13
CA PHE A 55 -11.70 21.99 8.94
C PHE A 55 -11.75 21.08 10.18
N THR A 56 -12.09 21.60 11.37
CA THR A 56 -11.92 20.87 12.63
C THR A 56 -12.67 19.56 12.69
N ASN A 57 -13.84 19.48 12.06
CA ASN A 57 -14.71 18.31 12.07
C ASN A 57 -14.28 17.22 11.06
N LEU A 58 -13.28 17.50 10.22
CA LEU A 58 -12.76 16.56 9.23
C LEU A 58 -11.41 15.97 9.64
N ILE A 59 -10.71 16.59 10.59
CA ILE A 59 -9.39 16.17 11.01
C ILE A 59 -9.48 14.96 11.94
N ASP A 60 -8.62 13.96 11.72
CA ASP A 60 -8.34 12.92 12.69
C ASP A 60 -7.66 13.55 13.93
N PRO A 61 -8.30 13.53 15.11
CA PRO A 61 -7.78 14.16 16.33
C PRO A 61 -6.37 13.68 16.70
N GLN A 62 -5.99 12.45 16.33
CA GLN A 62 -4.66 11.89 16.61
C GLN A 62 -3.55 12.54 15.78
N THR A 63 -3.91 13.36 14.79
CA THR A 63 -2.96 13.90 13.80
C THR A 63 -2.77 15.41 13.88
N THR A 64 -3.41 16.08 14.83
CA THR A 64 -3.43 17.55 14.97
C THR A 64 -2.02 18.15 15.03
N ASP A 65 -1.13 17.53 15.79
CA ASP A 65 0.27 17.95 15.96
C ASP A 65 1.26 17.02 15.24
N HIS A 66 0.79 16.24 14.27
CA HIS A 66 1.61 15.23 13.61
C HIS A 66 2.62 15.87 12.62
N PRO A 67 3.88 15.43 12.57
CA PRO A 67 4.89 16.01 11.68
C PRO A 67 4.56 15.91 10.18
N ASP A 68 3.81 14.89 9.77
CA ASP A 68 3.33 14.72 8.39
C ASP A 68 2.04 15.53 8.09
N GLY A 69 1.60 16.37 9.03
CA GLY A 69 0.38 17.17 8.94
C GLY A 69 -0.88 16.41 9.32
N VAL A 70 -1.98 17.16 9.37
CA VAL A 70 -3.32 16.65 9.70
C VAL A 70 -3.84 15.68 8.65
N GLN A 71 -4.54 14.64 9.12
CA GLN A 71 -5.16 13.63 8.26
C GLN A 71 -6.68 13.73 8.33
N LEU A 72 -7.34 13.29 7.25
CA LEU A 72 -8.78 13.13 7.22
C LEU A 72 -9.19 11.99 8.16
N ARG A 73 -10.21 12.20 8.99
CA ARG A 73 -10.73 11.14 9.86
C ARG A 73 -11.18 9.92 9.06
N PRO A 74 -10.90 8.69 9.56
CA PRO A 74 -11.06 7.46 8.79
C PRO A 74 -12.51 7.08 8.48
N ASP A 75 -13.47 7.68 9.17
CA ASP A 75 -14.91 7.46 9.02
C ASP A 75 -15.60 8.50 8.12
N ALA A 76 -14.87 9.50 7.61
CA ALA A 76 -15.45 10.53 6.75
C ALA A 76 -15.88 9.96 5.39
N VAL A 77 -17.06 10.34 4.92
CA VAL A 77 -17.63 9.87 3.65
C VAL A 77 -17.68 11.00 2.62
N GLU A 78 -17.09 10.78 1.45
CA GLU A 78 -17.14 11.74 0.33
C GLU A 78 -18.59 11.97 -0.12
N GLY A 79 -18.95 13.23 -0.39
CA GLY A 79 -20.30 13.66 -0.75
C GLY A 79 -21.23 13.86 0.45
N ASN A 80 -20.95 13.26 1.61
CA ASN A 80 -21.74 13.45 2.83
C ASN A 80 -21.04 14.36 3.84
N ASP A 81 -19.84 13.98 4.28
CA ASP A 81 -19.05 14.73 5.26
C ASP A 81 -18.14 15.75 4.57
N TYR A 82 -17.51 15.33 3.47
CA TYR A 82 -16.56 16.17 2.74
C TYR A 82 -16.69 16.07 1.23
N THR A 83 -16.17 17.07 0.55
CA THR A 83 -15.96 17.07 -0.89
C THR A 83 -14.59 17.67 -1.21
N PHE A 84 -14.18 17.57 -2.47
CA PHE A 84 -12.94 18.16 -2.95
C PHE A 84 -13.21 19.43 -3.74
N ILE A 85 -12.44 20.47 -3.45
CA ILE A 85 -12.39 21.66 -4.30
C ILE A 85 -10.96 21.88 -4.81
N PRO A 86 -10.77 22.36 -6.05
CA PRO A 86 -9.45 22.70 -6.56
C PRO A 86 -8.77 23.72 -5.64
N TYR A 87 -7.46 23.57 -5.46
CA TYR A 87 -6.70 24.43 -4.54
C TYR A 87 -6.77 25.90 -4.93
N GLU A 88 -6.80 26.21 -6.23
CA GLU A 88 -6.90 27.57 -6.74
C GLU A 88 -8.23 28.23 -6.36
N LEU A 89 -9.32 27.48 -6.33
CA LEU A 89 -10.63 27.96 -5.84
C LEU A 89 -10.60 28.18 -4.35
N TYR A 90 -10.03 27.23 -3.59
CA TYR A 90 -9.88 27.38 -2.15
C TYR A 90 -9.11 28.66 -1.78
N GLN A 91 -8.06 29.01 -2.51
CA GLN A 91 -7.27 30.21 -2.26
C GLN A 91 -8.10 31.50 -2.37
N GLU A 92 -9.07 31.57 -3.28
CA GLU A 92 -9.98 32.71 -3.38
C GLU A 92 -11.01 32.69 -2.25
N LEU A 93 -11.61 31.52 -1.99
CA LEU A 93 -12.63 31.39 -0.95
C LEU A 93 -12.09 31.69 0.44
N VAL A 94 -10.88 31.25 0.77
CA VAL A 94 -10.29 31.50 2.10
C VAL A 94 -9.98 32.98 2.31
N HIS A 95 -9.66 33.72 1.25
CA HIS A 95 -9.46 35.17 1.33
C HIS A 95 -10.77 35.89 1.69
N GLN A 96 -11.90 35.41 1.15
CA GLN A 96 -13.22 36.01 1.36
C GLN A 96 -13.90 35.58 2.66
N TYR A 97 -13.79 34.29 3.02
CA TYR A 97 -14.58 33.71 4.10
C TYR A 97 -13.76 33.39 5.35
N THR A 98 -12.42 33.44 5.28
CA THR A 98 -11.48 32.98 6.33
C THR A 98 -11.57 31.47 6.59
N LYS A 99 -10.67 30.93 7.42
CA LYS A 99 -10.64 29.51 7.80
C LYS A 99 -10.56 29.31 9.32
N ILE A 100 -11.00 28.15 9.78
CA ILE A 100 -10.83 27.63 11.13
C ILE A 100 -10.16 26.25 11.04
N GLY A 101 -9.08 26.06 11.80
CA GLY A 101 -8.29 24.83 11.76
C GLY A 101 -7.28 24.78 10.60
N THR A 102 -6.67 23.61 10.44
CA THR A 102 -5.63 23.36 9.43
C THR A 102 -6.23 22.67 8.21
N GLU A 103 -5.96 23.20 7.02
CA GLU A 103 -6.43 22.61 5.76
C GLU A 103 -5.84 21.22 5.50
N ILE A 104 -6.68 20.35 4.96
CA ILE A 104 -6.28 19.02 4.49
C ILE A 104 -6.12 19.10 2.97
N VAL A 105 -4.87 19.25 2.51
CA VAL A 105 -4.54 19.31 1.08
C VAL A 105 -4.19 17.91 0.57
N ARG A 106 -4.76 17.52 -0.57
CA ARG A 106 -4.51 16.26 -1.28
C ARG A 106 -4.07 16.50 -2.70
N LYS A 107 -3.48 15.46 -3.29
CA LYS A 107 -2.98 15.49 -4.67
C LYS A 107 -3.71 14.47 -5.51
N VAL A 108 -3.84 14.78 -6.78
CA VAL A 108 -4.22 13.83 -7.82
C VAL A 108 -3.04 12.90 -8.07
N ILE A 109 -3.32 11.59 -8.05
CA ILE A 109 -2.37 10.51 -8.33
C ILE A 109 -2.88 9.64 -9.49
N PRO A 110 -1.99 8.92 -10.20
CA PRO A 110 -2.41 7.92 -11.17
C PRO A 110 -3.13 6.75 -10.48
N SER A 111 -4.20 6.28 -11.10
CA SER A 111 -4.98 5.10 -10.72
C SER A 111 -5.14 4.19 -11.93
N GLY A 112 -4.27 3.18 -12.04
CA GLY A 112 -4.15 2.39 -13.27
C GLY A 112 -3.52 3.18 -14.42
N ASP A 113 -3.67 2.69 -15.65
CA ASP A 113 -2.95 3.22 -16.81
C ASP A 113 -3.58 4.49 -17.42
N PHE A 114 -4.87 4.73 -17.17
CA PHE A 114 -5.65 5.75 -17.90
C PHE A 114 -6.53 6.63 -17.03
N GLN A 115 -6.46 6.49 -15.70
CA GLN A 115 -7.28 7.26 -14.79
C GLN A 115 -6.43 7.95 -13.74
N THR A 116 -6.93 9.07 -13.24
CA THR A 116 -6.39 9.78 -12.08
C THR A 116 -7.45 9.83 -10.99
N VAL A 117 -6.99 9.91 -9.74
CA VAL A 117 -7.87 10.03 -8.57
C VAL A 117 -7.25 10.99 -7.57
N ILE A 118 -8.08 11.71 -6.83
CA ILE A 118 -7.61 12.50 -5.68
C ILE A 118 -7.33 11.54 -4.53
N GLU A 119 -6.08 11.49 -4.06
CA GLU A 119 -5.68 10.62 -2.95
C GLU A 119 -6.22 11.16 -1.62
N ALA A 120 -7.46 10.81 -1.26
CA ALA A 120 -8.12 11.27 -0.03
C ALA A 120 -7.34 10.88 1.25
N TYR A 121 -6.84 9.65 1.29
CA TYR A 121 -6.17 9.06 2.44
C TYR A 121 -4.74 8.66 2.12
N LEU A 122 -3.79 9.18 2.90
CA LEU A 122 -2.42 8.69 2.92
C LEU A 122 -2.35 7.34 3.65
N ILE A 123 -1.39 6.50 3.30
CA ILE A 123 -1.17 5.22 3.96
C ILE A 123 -0.56 5.46 5.35
N PRO A 124 -1.23 5.04 6.44
CA PRO A 124 -0.63 5.02 7.76
C PRO A 124 0.39 3.88 7.85
N LEU A 125 1.65 4.20 8.12
CA LEU A 125 2.73 3.24 8.34
C LEU A 125 3.28 3.36 9.76
N ARG A 126 3.50 2.22 10.41
CA ARG A 126 4.20 2.19 11.69
C ARG A 126 5.66 1.89 11.43
N ILE A 127 6.57 2.64 12.06
CA ILE A 127 8.01 2.48 11.85
C ILE A 127 8.74 2.26 13.17
N ARG A 128 9.80 1.45 13.16
CA ARG A 128 10.67 1.23 14.32
C ARG A 128 12.13 1.04 13.94
N LYS A 129 13.04 1.38 14.87
CA LYS A 129 14.49 1.46 14.62
C LYS A 129 15.14 0.10 14.33
N THR A 130 14.76 -0.93 15.08
CA THR A 130 15.28 -2.29 14.93
C THR A 130 14.23 -3.29 15.37
N ARG A 131 14.38 -4.55 14.95
CA ARG A 131 13.52 -5.68 15.36
C ARG A 131 13.54 -5.93 16.86
N GLN A 132 14.69 -5.67 17.50
CA GLN A 132 14.90 -5.91 18.93
C GLN A 132 14.51 -4.70 19.81
N SER A 133 14.03 -3.62 19.19
CA SER A 133 13.68 -2.41 19.93
C SER A 133 12.39 -2.65 20.71
N THR A 134 12.46 -2.48 22.03
CA THR A 134 11.29 -2.41 22.92
C THR A 134 10.58 -1.06 22.86
N THR A 135 11.04 -0.14 22.00
CA THR A 135 10.48 1.21 21.86
C THR A 135 9.19 1.18 21.06
N THR A 136 8.22 1.99 21.49
CA THR A 136 6.95 2.22 20.79
C THR A 136 7.21 2.63 19.33
N THR A 137 6.42 2.07 18.41
CA THR A 137 6.48 2.44 16.98
C THR A 137 6.12 3.91 16.80
N LYS A 138 6.74 4.59 15.82
CA LYS A 138 6.28 5.90 15.36
C LYS A 138 5.30 5.72 14.20
N GLN A 139 4.23 6.51 14.18
CA GLN A 139 3.32 6.58 13.05
C GLN A 139 3.88 7.57 12.02
N ILE A 140 3.78 7.24 10.73
CA ILE A 140 4.00 8.16 9.61
C ILE A 140 2.89 7.98 8.57
N TYR A 141 2.72 8.97 7.69
CA TYR A 141 1.74 8.97 6.62
C TYR A 141 2.41 9.22 5.27
N ARG A 142 2.21 8.34 4.30
CA ARG A 142 2.85 8.45 2.97
C ARG A 142 1.86 8.17 1.85
N SER A 143 2.12 8.79 0.69
CA SER A 143 1.32 8.53 -0.50
C SER A 143 1.54 7.10 -0.99
N ARG A 144 0.51 6.51 -1.60
CA ARG A 144 0.59 5.28 -2.40
C ARG A 144 1.65 5.37 -3.49
N ARG A 145 1.95 6.58 -3.97
CA ARG A 145 2.94 6.84 -5.01
C ARG A 145 4.32 7.19 -4.45
N THR A 146 4.52 7.19 -3.14
CA THR A 146 5.85 7.35 -2.54
C THR A 146 6.76 6.23 -3.03
N LYS A 147 7.89 6.57 -3.67
CA LYS A 147 8.88 5.58 -4.09
C LYS A 147 9.43 4.85 -2.88
N LEU A 148 9.66 3.55 -2.99
CA LEU A 148 10.17 2.76 -1.87
C LEU A 148 11.57 3.21 -1.44
N GLU A 149 12.37 3.72 -2.36
CA GLU A 149 13.68 4.30 -2.05
C GLU A 149 13.57 5.58 -1.21
N ASP A 150 12.64 6.47 -1.58
CA ASP A 150 12.36 7.68 -0.80
C ASP A 150 11.80 7.32 0.58
N LEU A 151 10.89 6.34 0.65
CA LEU A 151 10.37 5.82 1.92
C LEU A 151 11.50 5.28 2.82
N LYS A 152 12.42 4.50 2.26
CA LYS A 152 13.60 4.00 2.98
C LYS A 152 14.44 5.15 3.54
N ASN A 153 14.74 6.15 2.71
CA ASN A 153 15.53 7.31 3.11
C ASN A 153 14.85 8.13 4.21
N ASP A 154 13.54 8.33 4.09
CA ASP A 154 12.69 8.99 5.08
C ASP A 154 12.72 8.26 6.42
N ILE A 155 12.50 6.94 6.41
CA ILE A 155 12.51 6.12 7.63
C ILE A 155 13.89 6.19 8.31
N CYS A 156 14.97 6.08 7.53
CA CYS A 156 16.32 6.20 8.08
C CYS A 156 16.53 7.56 8.75
N ARG A 157 16.09 8.65 8.12
CA ARG A 157 16.16 10.00 8.68
C ARG A 157 15.34 10.14 9.97
N ILE A 158 14.08 9.71 9.96
CA ILE A 158 13.14 9.85 11.10
C ILE A 158 13.60 9.04 12.33
N LEU A 159 14.26 7.91 12.09
CA LEU A 159 14.74 7.00 13.14
C LEU A 159 16.21 7.20 13.48
N ASN A 160 16.88 8.20 12.87
CA ASN A 160 18.31 8.47 13.04
C ASN A 160 19.15 7.20 12.84
N ILE A 161 18.94 6.53 11.70
CA ILE A 161 19.67 5.35 11.25
C ILE A 161 20.62 5.80 10.16
N THR A 162 21.88 5.35 10.22
CA THR A 162 22.85 5.54 9.14
C THR A 162 22.31 4.90 7.85
N SER A 163 22.03 5.73 6.84
CA SER A 163 21.59 5.25 5.52
C SER A 163 22.79 4.67 4.79
N ASP A 164 22.85 3.34 4.65
CA ASP A 164 23.77 2.64 3.75
C ASP A 164 22.96 1.94 2.63
N SER A 165 23.59 1.75 1.47
CA SER A 165 23.09 0.92 0.37
C SER A 165 22.64 -0.47 0.83
N ASN A 166 23.31 -1.04 1.84
CA ASN A 166 23.00 -2.34 2.43
C ASN A 166 21.69 -2.37 3.24
N ASN A 167 21.02 -1.22 3.33
CA ASN A 167 19.84 -1.08 4.10
C ASN A 167 18.59 -1.68 3.41
N ARG A 168 18.06 -2.81 3.90
CA ARG A 168 16.78 -3.40 3.49
C ARG A 168 15.62 -3.06 4.44
N LEU A 169 14.46 -2.72 3.85
CA LEU A 169 13.20 -2.59 4.58
C LEU A 169 12.59 -3.97 4.86
N TYR A 170 12.04 -4.13 6.06
CA TYR A 170 11.30 -5.31 6.47
C TYR A 170 9.93 -4.91 7.01
N THR A 171 8.95 -5.80 6.86
CA THR A 171 7.60 -5.65 7.41
C THR A 171 7.25 -6.80 8.34
N SER A 172 6.46 -6.52 9.37
CA SER A 172 5.83 -7.51 10.27
C SER A 172 4.46 -6.99 10.70
N THR A 173 3.52 -7.90 10.97
CA THR A 173 2.26 -7.60 11.67
C THR A 173 2.35 -7.81 13.18
N ASP A 174 3.40 -8.51 13.62
CA ASP A 174 3.61 -8.83 15.03
C ASP A 174 4.56 -7.82 15.64
N GLU A 175 4.05 -7.03 16.59
CA GLU A 175 4.83 -6.06 17.36
C GLU A 175 5.95 -6.73 18.18
N TYR A 176 5.72 -7.98 18.57
CA TYR A 176 6.57 -8.75 19.48
C TYR A 176 7.22 -9.96 18.82
N GLY A 177 6.92 -10.22 17.55
CA GLY A 177 7.35 -11.41 16.83
C GLY A 177 8.61 -11.23 15.99
N ASP A 178 9.27 -12.35 15.73
CA ASP A 178 10.45 -12.46 14.87
C ASP A 178 10.11 -12.64 13.37
N ASN A 179 8.82 -12.66 13.02
CA ASN A 179 8.33 -12.87 11.66
C ASN A 179 8.45 -11.60 10.79
N TRP A 180 9.70 -11.24 10.47
CA TRP A 180 10.04 -10.09 9.63
C TRP A 180 10.25 -10.52 8.18
N GLU A 181 9.42 -10.01 7.28
CA GLU A 181 9.54 -10.27 5.85
C GLU A 181 10.26 -9.12 5.13
N PRO A 182 11.24 -9.41 4.26
CA PRO A 182 11.87 -8.36 3.47
C PRO A 182 10.88 -7.79 2.44
N ILE A 183 10.88 -6.47 2.29
CA ILE A 183 10.19 -5.79 1.20
C ILE A 183 11.05 -5.90 -0.07
N ASP A 184 10.41 -6.26 -1.19
CA ASP A 184 11.04 -6.28 -2.51
C ASP A 184 11.05 -4.86 -3.07
N MET A 185 12.22 -4.21 -3.04
CA MET A 185 12.41 -2.83 -3.49
C MET A 185 12.97 -2.80 -4.91
N ARG A 186 12.11 -3.07 -5.90
CA ARG A 186 12.50 -2.99 -7.33
C ARG A 186 12.78 -1.55 -7.73
N ALA A 187 13.60 -1.35 -8.76
CA ALA A 187 13.84 -0.02 -9.32
C ALA A 187 12.50 0.64 -9.70
N ASN A 188 12.31 1.89 -9.27
CA ASN A 188 11.09 2.69 -9.48
C ASN A 188 9.79 2.14 -8.88
N SER A 189 9.87 1.16 -7.96
CA SER A 189 8.69 0.71 -7.22
C SER A 189 8.17 1.77 -6.27
N VAL A 190 6.85 1.80 -6.10
CA VAL A 190 6.14 2.68 -5.17
C VAL A 190 5.47 1.87 -4.06
N LEU A 191 4.99 2.57 -3.04
CA LEU A 191 4.33 1.95 -1.88
C LEU A 191 3.11 1.10 -2.27
N ALA A 192 2.37 1.50 -3.32
CA ALA A 192 1.24 0.74 -3.86
C ALA A 192 1.63 -0.64 -4.45
N ASP A 193 2.90 -0.81 -4.85
CA ASP A 193 3.39 -2.08 -5.41
C ASP A 193 3.68 -3.13 -4.32
N VAL A 194 3.64 -2.72 -3.05
CA VAL A 194 3.93 -3.58 -1.90
C VAL A 194 2.64 -3.90 -1.16
N GLU A 195 2.33 -5.20 -1.08
CA GLU A 195 1.26 -5.68 -0.21
C GLU A 195 1.71 -5.57 1.26
N LEU A 196 1.31 -4.48 1.92
CA LEU A 196 1.51 -4.29 3.35
C LEU A 196 0.26 -4.74 4.12
N PRO A 197 0.40 -5.62 5.11
CA PRO A 197 -0.74 -6.00 5.95
C PRO A 197 -1.23 -4.80 6.78
N LYS A 198 -2.51 -4.85 7.21
CA LYS A 198 -3.05 -3.86 8.13
C LYS A 198 -2.23 -3.86 9.42
N ASN A 199 -1.79 -2.68 9.86
CA ASN A 199 -0.85 -2.47 10.98
C ASN A 199 0.59 -2.94 10.72
N ALA A 200 1.01 -3.04 9.46
CA ALA A 200 2.40 -3.28 9.10
C ALA A 200 3.36 -2.34 9.84
N ILE A 201 4.33 -2.95 10.49
CA ILE A 201 5.46 -2.27 11.10
C ILE A 201 6.63 -2.39 10.15
N LEU A 202 7.21 -1.27 9.75
CA LEU A 202 8.39 -1.19 8.94
C LEU A 202 9.61 -1.01 9.83
N THR A 203 10.64 -1.80 9.56
CA THR A 203 11.94 -1.62 10.19
C THR A 203 13.06 -1.78 9.19
N TYR A 204 14.25 -1.48 9.67
CA TYR A 204 15.44 -1.44 8.90
C TYR A 204 16.52 -2.34 9.53
N GLU A 205 17.18 -3.18 8.72
CA GLU A 205 18.35 -3.97 9.16
C GLU A 205 19.47 -4.01 8.12
N PRO A 206 20.74 -3.78 8.54
CA PRO A 206 21.91 -4.02 7.69
C PRO A 206 21.95 -5.46 7.24
N LEU A 207 22.22 -5.68 5.95
CA LEU A 207 22.50 -7.01 5.40
C LEU A 207 23.57 -7.77 6.22
N ALA A 208 24.53 -7.04 6.83
CA ALA A 208 25.55 -7.61 7.71
C ALA A 208 24.99 -8.18 9.03
N LEU A 209 23.89 -7.64 9.57
CA LEU A 209 23.20 -8.17 10.75
C LEU A 209 22.15 -9.22 10.39
N SER A 210 21.60 -9.17 9.16
CA SER A 210 20.63 -10.17 8.67
C SER A 210 21.23 -11.57 8.48
N ARG A 211 22.57 -11.71 8.38
CA ARG A 211 23.24 -13.02 8.36
C ARG A 211 23.27 -13.72 9.73
N ASN A 212 22.89 -13.05 10.81
CA ASN A 212 23.04 -13.59 12.17
C ASN A 212 21.72 -13.88 12.90
N ASN A 213 20.55 -13.75 12.24
CA ASN A 213 19.25 -14.17 12.79
C ASN A 213 18.53 -15.19 11.89
N ILE A 214 19.30 -16.04 11.19
CA ILE A 214 18.92 -17.45 11.20
C ILE A 214 19.54 -17.92 12.52
N SER A 215 18.74 -18.10 13.58
CA SER A 215 19.18 -19.04 14.62
C SER A 215 19.63 -20.25 13.83
N PRO A 216 20.90 -20.70 13.91
CA PRO A 216 21.29 -21.90 13.21
C PRO A 216 20.34 -22.96 13.74
N VAL A 217 19.37 -23.34 12.89
CA VAL A 217 18.52 -24.48 13.12
C VAL A 217 19.53 -25.56 13.49
N PRO A 218 19.51 -26.08 14.73
CA PRO A 218 20.57 -26.97 15.17
C PRO A 218 20.68 -28.04 14.10
N ALA A 219 21.85 -28.13 13.48
CA ALA A 219 22.08 -29.01 12.35
C ALA A 219 21.66 -30.41 12.79
N GLY A 220 20.48 -30.87 12.35
CA GLY A 220 19.86 -32.09 12.85
C GLY A 220 18.36 -32.04 13.16
N THR A 221 17.67 -30.88 13.14
CA THR A 221 16.19 -30.89 13.20
C THR A 221 15.60 -31.17 11.81
N PHE A 222 15.34 -32.45 11.57
CA PHE A 222 14.59 -32.92 10.41
C PHE A 222 13.11 -32.91 10.74
N TYR A 223 12.32 -32.20 9.94
CA TYR A 223 10.86 -32.29 9.93
C TYR A 223 10.43 -33.46 9.05
N THR A 224 9.24 -34.02 9.32
CA THR A 224 8.65 -35.03 8.44
C THR A 224 8.44 -34.44 7.04
N PRO A 225 9.03 -35.01 5.98
CA PRO A 225 8.78 -34.59 4.60
C PRO A 225 7.29 -34.50 4.29
N GLY A 226 6.85 -33.40 3.68
CA GLY A 226 5.45 -33.16 3.36
C GLY A 226 4.64 -32.53 4.49
N LEU A 227 5.14 -32.54 5.74
CA LEU A 227 4.55 -31.83 6.88
C LEU A 227 5.07 -30.39 6.97
N CYS A 228 4.90 -29.63 5.89
CA CYS A 228 5.37 -28.25 5.73
C CYS A 228 4.18 -27.30 5.51
N GLY A 229 4.04 -26.28 6.35
CA GLY A 229 3.03 -25.23 6.18
C GLY A 229 3.31 -24.32 4.99
N LEU A 230 2.31 -23.53 4.58
CA LEU A 230 2.50 -22.45 3.61
C LEU A 230 2.21 -21.11 4.27
N SER A 231 3.08 -20.12 4.03
CA SER A 231 2.84 -18.74 4.47
C SER A 231 1.83 -18.07 3.54
N ASN A 232 0.84 -17.38 4.12
CA ASN A 232 -0.10 -16.56 3.34
C ASN A 232 0.61 -15.30 2.85
N LEU A 233 0.55 -15.07 1.54
CA LEU A 233 0.98 -13.85 0.86
C LEU A 233 -0.28 -13.00 0.60
N GLY A 234 -0.91 -12.45 1.65
CA GLY A 234 -2.20 -11.75 1.56
C GLY A 234 -3.42 -12.69 1.54
N ASN A 235 -4.40 -12.45 0.66
CA ASN A 235 -5.63 -13.26 0.48
C ASN A 235 -5.38 -14.62 -0.22
N THR A 236 -4.17 -15.13 -0.16
CA THR A 236 -3.75 -16.37 -0.83
C THR A 236 -4.06 -17.63 -0.02
N CYS A 237 -4.86 -17.54 1.05
CA CYS A 237 -5.28 -18.72 1.81
C CYS A 237 -5.99 -19.75 0.92
N PHE A 238 -6.77 -19.31 -0.07
CA PHE A 238 -7.36 -20.18 -1.08
C PHE A 238 -6.30 -20.90 -1.93
N MET A 239 -5.29 -20.18 -2.41
CA MET A 239 -4.17 -20.76 -3.17
C MET A 239 -3.38 -21.74 -2.30
N ASN A 240 -3.10 -21.38 -1.04
CA ASN A 240 -2.38 -22.24 -0.10
C ASN A 240 -3.15 -23.53 0.20
N SER A 241 -4.48 -23.46 0.39
CA SER A 241 -5.32 -24.64 0.54
C SER A 241 -5.26 -25.54 -0.71
N ALA A 242 -5.38 -24.96 -1.90
CA ALA A 242 -5.26 -25.72 -3.15
C ALA A 242 -3.88 -26.36 -3.31
N LEU A 243 -2.80 -25.63 -3.04
CA LEU A 243 -1.43 -26.14 -3.13
C LEU A 243 -1.17 -27.28 -2.14
N GLN A 244 -1.68 -27.17 -0.91
CA GLN A 244 -1.62 -28.24 0.09
C GLN A 244 -2.40 -29.48 -0.36
N CYS A 245 -3.55 -29.32 -1.02
CA CYS A 245 -4.28 -30.45 -1.59
C CYS A 245 -3.48 -31.13 -2.71
N ILE A 246 -2.93 -30.36 -3.65
CA ILE A 246 -2.19 -30.89 -4.79
C ILE A 246 -0.87 -31.53 -4.33
N SER A 247 -0.17 -30.95 -3.35
CA SER A 247 1.07 -31.53 -2.79
C SER A 247 0.85 -32.85 -2.06
N ASN A 248 -0.40 -33.17 -1.71
CA ASN A 248 -0.79 -34.44 -1.07
C ASN A 248 -1.35 -35.47 -2.08
N VAL A 249 -1.22 -35.23 -3.39
CA VAL A 249 -1.50 -36.24 -4.43
C VAL A 249 -0.23 -37.06 -4.68
N PRO A 250 -0.11 -38.32 -4.19
CA PRO A 250 1.19 -39.01 -4.14
C PRO A 250 1.86 -39.17 -5.50
N ALA A 251 1.09 -39.54 -6.54
CA ALA A 251 1.62 -39.73 -7.89
C ALA A 251 2.18 -38.43 -8.48
N LEU A 252 1.49 -37.31 -8.27
CA LEU A 252 1.93 -36.00 -8.76
C LEU A 252 3.13 -35.48 -7.98
N THR A 253 3.11 -35.61 -6.67
CA THR A 253 4.23 -35.22 -5.81
C THR A 253 5.48 -36.01 -6.15
N GLN A 254 5.38 -37.34 -6.32
CA GLN A 254 6.52 -38.18 -6.72
C GLN A 254 7.06 -37.80 -8.10
N TYR A 255 6.18 -37.45 -9.04
CA TYR A 255 6.57 -36.96 -10.37
C TYR A 255 7.36 -35.65 -10.33
N PHE A 256 7.03 -34.73 -9.41
CA PHE A 256 7.81 -33.51 -9.22
C PHE A 256 9.10 -33.74 -8.43
N LEU A 257 9.08 -34.62 -7.41
CA LEU A 257 10.25 -34.94 -6.60
C LEU A 257 11.34 -35.70 -7.37
N SER A 258 10.94 -36.60 -8.28
CA SER A 258 11.85 -37.30 -9.20
C SER A 258 12.45 -36.39 -10.28
N ARG A 259 11.89 -35.18 -10.46
CA ARG A 259 12.17 -34.25 -11.55
C ARG A 259 11.82 -34.77 -12.95
N ASP A 260 11.03 -35.85 -13.05
CA ASP A 260 10.56 -36.40 -14.33
C ASP A 260 9.80 -35.36 -15.16
N TYR A 261 9.13 -34.41 -14.48
CA TYR A 261 8.43 -33.32 -15.14
C TYR A 261 9.28 -32.49 -16.09
N VAL A 262 10.58 -32.34 -15.83
CA VAL A 262 11.48 -31.52 -16.65
C VAL A 262 11.54 -32.03 -18.09
N ASN A 263 11.52 -33.35 -18.27
CA ASN A 263 11.56 -34.00 -19.58
C ASN A 263 10.23 -33.87 -20.35
N HIS A 264 9.15 -33.59 -19.65
CA HIS A 264 7.81 -33.47 -20.24
C HIS A 264 7.39 -32.01 -20.45
N ILE A 265 8.26 -31.03 -20.13
CA ILE A 265 8.02 -29.63 -20.42
C ILE A 265 8.08 -29.42 -21.94
N ASN A 266 6.94 -29.07 -22.53
CA ASN A 266 6.90 -28.60 -23.91
C ASN A 266 7.38 -27.14 -23.98
N ARG A 267 8.66 -26.95 -24.29
CA ARG A 267 9.31 -25.62 -24.40
C ARG A 267 9.09 -24.95 -25.75
N ASP A 268 8.75 -25.74 -26.76
CA ASP A 268 8.68 -25.30 -28.15
C ASP A 268 7.30 -24.77 -28.55
N ASN A 269 6.27 -24.99 -27.71
CA ASN A 269 4.94 -24.46 -27.96
C ASN A 269 4.92 -22.92 -27.87
N PRO A 270 4.67 -22.20 -28.98
CA PRO A 270 4.65 -20.74 -28.99
C PRO A 270 3.49 -20.14 -28.19
N LEU A 271 2.44 -20.92 -27.90
CA LEU A 271 1.31 -20.54 -27.03
C LEU A 271 1.47 -21.04 -25.59
N GLY A 272 2.58 -21.73 -25.28
CA GLY A 272 2.86 -22.28 -23.95
C GLY A 272 3.59 -21.30 -23.04
N MET A 273 3.69 -21.64 -21.75
CA MET A 273 4.37 -20.83 -20.73
C MET A 273 5.82 -21.28 -20.48
N LYS A 274 6.44 -21.95 -21.45
CA LYS A 274 7.83 -22.50 -21.40
C LYS A 274 8.16 -23.38 -20.19
N GLY A 275 7.14 -23.84 -19.47
CA GLY A 275 7.27 -24.61 -18.23
C GLY A 275 7.45 -23.77 -16.96
N ASP A 276 7.33 -22.44 -17.00
CA ASP A 276 7.62 -21.55 -15.87
C ASP A 276 6.78 -21.89 -14.62
N VAL A 277 5.50 -22.20 -14.81
CA VAL A 277 4.60 -22.59 -13.71
C VAL A 277 4.99 -23.97 -13.16
N ALA A 278 5.29 -24.92 -14.04
CA ALA A 278 5.70 -26.28 -13.65
C ALA A 278 7.03 -26.27 -12.89
N GLN A 279 7.99 -25.44 -13.32
CA GLN A 279 9.27 -25.25 -12.65
C GLN A 279 9.08 -24.67 -11.25
N ALA A 280 8.32 -23.58 -11.13
CA ALA A 280 8.05 -22.96 -9.83
C ALA A 280 7.27 -23.88 -8.87
N TYR A 281 6.37 -24.72 -9.40
CA TYR A 281 5.67 -25.72 -8.61
C TYR A 281 6.60 -26.87 -8.19
N GLY A 282 7.48 -27.32 -9.07
CA GLY A 282 8.50 -28.32 -8.74
C GLY A 282 9.43 -27.85 -7.63
N ASP A 283 9.88 -26.59 -7.69
CA ASP A 283 10.71 -25.99 -6.64
C ASP A 283 9.95 -25.88 -5.31
N LEU A 284 8.65 -25.52 -5.35
CA LEU A 284 7.79 -25.53 -4.17
C LEU A 284 7.71 -26.92 -3.53
N ILE A 285 7.45 -27.96 -4.33
CA ILE A 285 7.34 -29.35 -3.84
C ILE A 285 8.66 -29.84 -3.26
N MET A 286 9.80 -29.55 -3.91
CA MET A 286 11.12 -29.91 -3.38
C MET A 286 11.38 -29.27 -2.01
N ASN A 287 10.94 -28.02 -1.80
CA ASN A 287 11.10 -27.34 -0.52
C ASN A 287 10.16 -27.91 0.56
N MET A 288 8.87 -28.06 0.25
CA MET A 288 7.86 -28.61 1.17
C MET A 288 8.18 -30.04 1.63
N TRP A 289 8.80 -30.85 0.77
CA TRP A 289 9.15 -32.24 1.04
C TRP A 289 10.63 -32.45 1.39
N SER A 290 11.38 -31.37 1.59
CA SER A 290 12.80 -31.45 1.95
C SER A 290 13.05 -32.01 3.36
N GLY A 291 12.06 -31.90 4.25
CA GLY A 291 12.22 -32.18 5.68
C GLY A 291 13.16 -31.18 6.41
N LYS A 292 13.56 -30.08 5.76
CA LYS A 292 14.49 -29.08 6.32
C LYS A 292 13.80 -27.83 6.86
N ILE A 293 12.54 -27.61 6.47
CA ILE A 293 11.75 -26.43 6.80
C ILE A 293 10.34 -26.85 7.21
N ASN A 294 9.75 -26.14 8.17
CA ASN A 294 8.38 -26.40 8.65
C ASN A 294 7.32 -25.49 8.02
N TYR A 295 7.72 -24.44 7.29
CA TYR A 295 6.83 -23.67 6.42
C TYR A 295 7.59 -23.08 5.22
N TYR A 296 6.88 -22.79 4.13
CA TYR A 296 7.44 -22.19 2.91
C TYR A 296 6.50 -21.15 2.29
N ALA A 297 7.05 -20.10 1.70
CA ALA A 297 6.26 -19.06 1.03
C ALA A 297 6.26 -19.30 -0.50
N PRO A 298 5.10 -19.56 -1.15
CA PRO A 298 5.04 -19.90 -2.58
C PRO A 298 5.13 -18.65 -3.50
N LYS A 299 6.09 -17.74 -3.23
CA LYS A 299 6.21 -16.42 -3.90
C LYS A 299 6.43 -16.56 -5.41
N ALA A 300 7.40 -17.39 -5.81
CA ALA A 300 7.72 -17.61 -7.23
C ALA A 300 6.54 -18.21 -8.01
N LEU A 301 5.84 -19.16 -7.40
CA LEU A 301 4.66 -19.78 -7.99
C LEU A 301 3.50 -18.77 -8.12
N LYS A 302 3.22 -17.96 -7.08
CA LYS A 302 2.20 -16.89 -7.14
C LYS A 302 2.52 -15.89 -8.25
N GLN A 303 3.77 -15.45 -8.36
CA GLN A 303 4.20 -14.51 -9.39
C GLN A 303 4.05 -15.10 -10.80
N ASN A 304 4.43 -16.36 -11.01
CA ASN A 304 4.28 -17.01 -12.31
C ASN A 304 2.80 -17.21 -12.66
N VAL A 305 1.95 -17.61 -11.72
CA VAL A 305 0.50 -17.72 -11.94
C VAL A 305 -0.11 -16.36 -12.27
N ALA A 306 0.19 -15.31 -11.49
CA ALA A 306 -0.34 -13.96 -11.72
C ALA A 306 0.13 -13.38 -13.08
N ARG A 307 1.36 -13.68 -13.51
CA ARG A 307 1.88 -13.25 -14.81
C ARG A 307 1.06 -13.78 -15.99
N TYR A 308 0.64 -15.04 -15.93
CA TYR A 308 -0.07 -15.71 -17.03
C TYR A 308 -1.59 -15.74 -16.86
N ALA A 309 -2.08 -15.49 -15.65
CA ALA A 309 -3.49 -15.40 -15.31
C ALA A 309 -3.70 -14.19 -14.38
N PRO A 310 -3.80 -12.96 -14.96
CA PRO A 310 -3.89 -11.71 -14.21
C PRO A 310 -5.05 -11.64 -13.20
N GLN A 311 -6.11 -12.42 -13.39
CA GLN A 311 -7.21 -12.56 -12.42
C GLN A 311 -6.76 -13.08 -11.05
N PHE A 312 -5.59 -13.74 -10.96
CA PHE A 312 -4.99 -14.22 -9.72
C PHE A 312 -3.91 -13.28 -9.16
N SER A 313 -3.81 -12.05 -9.67
CA SER A 313 -2.87 -11.04 -9.15
C SER A 313 -3.21 -10.59 -7.73
N GLY A 314 -4.49 -10.72 -7.34
CA GLY A 314 -5.06 -10.24 -6.08
C GLY A 314 -6.04 -9.09 -6.33
N TYR A 315 -6.98 -8.91 -5.41
CA TYR A 315 -7.81 -7.70 -5.34
C TYR A 315 -7.13 -6.72 -4.38
N SER A 316 -6.88 -5.49 -4.85
CA SER A 316 -6.33 -4.36 -4.08
C SER A 316 -7.44 -3.40 -3.66
#